data_AF-A0A1F8M5Z1-F1
#
_entry.id   AF-A0A1F8M5Z1-F1
#
_cell.length_a   1.000
_cell.length_b   1.000
_cell.length_c   1.000
_cell.angle_alpha   90.00
_cell.angle_beta   90.00
_cell.angle_gamma   90.00
#
_symmetry.space_group_name_H-M   'P 1'
#
loop_
_entity.id
_entity.type
_entity.pdbx_description
1 polymer ?
#
loop_
_entity_poly.entity_id
_entity_poly.type
_entity_poly.pdbx_seq_one_letter_code
_entity_poly.pdbx_strand_id
1 'polypeptide(L)'
;MKEQLRAMEAYLKELKALKRYKEAERLKEEVRQLKESLSELKSKTGRLERESVLNTNVQQEACQLREELEQARQELSMLKEMKFIVNGEHTTLEEAACVFVKAKEAEIRDRAEKESKTLQEKFEAEAPELVYHRLLAILKQPQWPAEIAQIMEKKAEEKAQSKLDEEFQQRARVEALSRLEEIRKTEWRPFVEEKALRIARDLKTLAGELQGTWHLICDRCYKRVRAEIGPREIATLLRGEQVVECPACKDFNLPPASPVTPHKIEGSALEDLLETYLAGKGPPGNAAAKPSQKESHPSADWSPDETGSTTL
;
A
#
# COMPACT_ATOMS: atom_id res chain seq x y z
N MET A 1 -98.63 126.37 -35.17
CA MET A 1 -97.15 126.35 -35.30
C MET A 1 -96.40 126.35 -33.94
N LYS A 2 -96.74 127.24 -32.98
CA LYS A 2 -96.07 127.25 -31.66
C LYS A 2 -96.26 125.99 -30.80
N GLU A 3 -97.42 125.32 -30.89
CA GLU A 3 -97.68 124.08 -30.13
C GLU A 3 -96.92 122.87 -30.66
N GLN A 4 -96.74 122.76 -31.99
CA GLN A 4 -95.95 121.69 -32.60
C GLN A 4 -94.47 121.76 -32.22
N LEU A 5 -93.92 122.98 -32.10
CA LEU A 5 -92.54 123.19 -31.65
C LEU A 5 -92.33 122.74 -30.19
N ARG A 6 -93.31 123.00 -29.30
CA ARG A 6 -93.24 122.53 -27.91
C ARG A 6 -93.38 121.01 -27.80
N ALA A 7 -94.22 120.39 -28.63
CA ALA A 7 -94.34 118.93 -28.68
C ALA A 7 -93.03 118.28 -29.18
N MET A 8 -92.37 118.87 -30.18
CA MET A 8 -91.03 118.41 -30.63
C MET A 8 -89.95 118.61 -29.56
N GLU A 9 -89.95 119.71 -28.82
CA GLU A 9 -89.01 119.91 -27.71
C GLU A 9 -89.22 118.92 -26.56
N ALA A 10 -90.47 118.59 -26.24
CA ALA A 10 -90.81 117.54 -25.27
C ALA A 10 -90.31 116.16 -25.74
N TYR A 11 -90.56 115.82 -27.00
CA TYR A 11 -90.05 114.59 -27.63
C TYR A 11 -88.52 114.52 -27.61
N LEU A 12 -87.83 115.63 -27.89
CA LEU A 12 -86.36 115.69 -27.83
C LEU A 12 -85.83 115.55 -26.40
N LYS A 13 -86.56 116.04 -25.39
CA LYS A 13 -86.22 115.83 -23.97
C LYS A 13 -86.43 114.39 -23.54
N GLU A 14 -87.52 113.76 -23.93
CA GLU A 14 -87.79 112.34 -23.66
C GLU A 14 -86.76 111.43 -24.34
N LEU A 15 -86.39 111.72 -25.59
CA LEU A 15 -85.30 111.03 -26.30
C LEU A 15 -83.93 111.24 -25.63
N LYS A 16 -83.68 112.43 -25.07
CA LYS A 16 -82.48 112.68 -24.24
C LYS A 16 -82.51 111.95 -22.90
N ALA A 17 -83.69 111.75 -22.30
CA ALA A 17 -83.86 111.02 -21.05
C ALA A 17 -83.69 109.50 -21.26
N LEU A 18 -84.21 108.96 -22.38
CA LEU A 18 -83.98 107.58 -22.81
C LEU A 18 -82.50 107.30 -23.08
N LYS A 19 -81.75 108.30 -23.56
CA LYS A 19 -80.27 108.22 -23.71
C LYS A 19 -79.53 108.15 -22.36
N ARG A 20 -80.15 108.54 -21.25
CA ARG A 20 -79.61 108.50 -19.88
C ARG A 20 -80.30 107.46 -18.99
N TYR A 21 -81.05 106.54 -19.58
CA TYR A 21 -81.76 105.52 -18.84
C TYR A 21 -80.75 104.52 -18.26
N LYS A 22 -80.71 104.36 -16.94
CA LYS A 22 -79.71 103.52 -16.24
C LYS A 22 -79.72 102.06 -16.73
N GLU A 23 -80.87 101.57 -17.17
CA GLU A 23 -81.00 100.22 -17.74
C GLU A 23 -80.31 100.08 -19.11
N ALA A 24 -80.22 101.15 -19.90
CA ALA A 24 -79.50 101.10 -21.17
C ALA A 24 -77.99 100.93 -20.98
N GLU A 25 -77.42 101.53 -19.93
CA GLU A 25 -76.00 101.32 -19.57
C GLU A 25 -75.78 99.92 -18.97
N ARG A 26 -76.70 99.41 -18.16
CA ARG A 26 -76.65 98.01 -17.66
C ARG A 26 -76.68 97.00 -18.80
N LEU A 27 -77.60 97.18 -19.76
CA LEU A 27 -77.71 96.32 -20.94
C LEU A 27 -76.48 96.41 -21.84
N LYS A 28 -75.87 97.58 -22.01
CA LYS A 28 -74.60 97.71 -22.74
C LYS A 28 -73.48 96.93 -22.09
N GLU A 29 -73.39 96.98 -20.76
CA GLU A 29 -72.39 96.24 -20.00
C GLU A 29 -72.65 94.72 -20.05
N GLU A 30 -73.91 94.28 -19.94
CA GLU A 30 -74.30 92.88 -20.14
C GLU A 30 -73.94 92.40 -21.57
N VAL A 31 -74.22 93.21 -22.60
CA VAL A 31 -73.82 92.91 -23.97
C VAL A 31 -72.30 92.86 -24.12
N ARG A 32 -71.56 93.72 -23.42
CA ARG A 32 -70.09 93.69 -23.40
C ARG A 32 -69.58 92.38 -22.79
N GLN A 33 -70.10 91.99 -21.62
CA GLN A 33 -69.76 90.74 -20.93
C GLN A 33 -70.15 89.51 -21.77
N LEU A 34 -71.32 89.50 -22.39
CA LEU A 34 -71.75 88.41 -23.27
C LEU A 34 -70.85 88.31 -24.50
N LYS A 35 -70.43 89.43 -25.09
CA LYS A 35 -69.46 89.42 -26.20
C LYS A 35 -68.10 88.88 -25.78
N GLU A 36 -67.64 89.25 -24.59
CA GLU A 36 -66.38 88.76 -24.01
C GLU A 36 -66.46 87.24 -23.76
N SER A 37 -67.51 86.77 -23.09
CA SER A 37 -67.77 85.33 -22.88
C SER A 37 -67.92 84.55 -24.19
N LEU A 38 -68.58 85.12 -25.20
CA LEU A 38 -68.71 84.49 -26.52
C LEU A 38 -67.34 84.39 -27.21
N SER A 39 -66.49 85.42 -27.09
CA SER A 39 -65.12 85.37 -27.63
C SER A 39 -64.24 84.34 -26.91
N GLU A 40 -64.40 84.18 -25.59
CA GLU A 40 -63.70 83.17 -24.79
C GLU A 40 -64.15 81.76 -25.16
N LEU A 41 -65.47 81.52 -25.24
CA LEU A 41 -66.03 80.24 -25.67
C LEU A 41 -65.58 79.89 -27.08
N LYS A 42 -65.57 80.86 -28.01
CA LYS A 42 -65.06 80.64 -29.38
C LYS A 42 -63.59 80.24 -29.39
N SER A 43 -62.77 80.87 -28.53
CA SER A 43 -61.35 80.50 -28.36
C SER A 43 -61.19 79.09 -27.78
N LYS A 44 -62.00 78.74 -26.77
CA LYS A 44 -62.02 77.39 -26.15
C LYS A 44 -62.45 76.32 -27.14
N THR A 45 -63.51 76.56 -27.93
CA THR A 45 -63.95 75.64 -28.99
C THR A 45 -62.83 75.44 -30.02
N GLY A 46 -62.18 76.50 -30.50
CA GLY A 46 -61.05 76.37 -31.43
C GLY A 46 -59.83 75.65 -30.83
N ARG A 47 -59.63 75.73 -29.51
CA ARG A 47 -58.62 74.92 -28.81
C ARG A 47 -59.01 73.44 -28.73
N LEU A 48 -60.25 73.13 -28.35
CA LEU A 48 -60.75 71.76 -28.27
C LEU A 48 -60.76 71.07 -29.64
N GLU A 49 -61.09 71.79 -30.71
CA GLU A 49 -61.01 71.26 -32.08
C GLU A 49 -59.56 70.88 -32.43
N ARG A 50 -58.57 71.72 -32.08
CA ARG A 50 -57.14 71.38 -32.29
C ARG A 50 -56.71 70.19 -31.45
N GLU A 51 -57.09 70.14 -30.18
CA GLU A 51 -56.78 69.01 -29.29
C GLU A 51 -57.45 67.71 -29.78
N SER A 52 -58.67 67.79 -30.32
CA SER A 52 -59.36 66.65 -30.93
C SER A 52 -58.60 66.10 -32.13
N VAL A 53 -58.15 66.97 -33.05
CA VAL A 53 -57.33 66.58 -34.20
C VAL A 53 -55.98 65.98 -33.76
N LEU A 54 -55.34 66.55 -32.75
CA LEU A 54 -54.11 65.98 -32.19
C LEU A 54 -54.34 64.61 -31.58
N ASN A 55 -55.43 64.42 -30.84
CA ASN A 55 -55.77 63.14 -30.24
C ASN A 55 -56.05 62.06 -31.30
N THR A 56 -56.73 62.42 -32.40
CA THR A 56 -56.91 61.49 -33.52
C THR A 56 -55.60 61.09 -34.19
N ASN A 57 -54.66 62.03 -34.34
CA ASN A 57 -53.33 61.74 -34.90
C ASN A 57 -52.54 60.82 -33.97
N VAL A 58 -52.48 61.13 -32.67
CA VAL A 58 -51.82 60.28 -31.67
C VAL A 58 -52.45 58.88 -31.64
N GLN A 59 -53.77 58.78 -31.76
CA GLN A 59 -54.45 57.49 -31.82
C GLN A 59 -54.06 56.69 -33.07
N GLN A 60 -53.92 57.36 -34.22
CA GLN A 60 -53.46 56.72 -35.46
C GLN A 60 -52.01 56.26 -35.34
N GLU A 61 -51.11 57.08 -34.80
CA GLU A 61 -49.71 56.70 -34.54
C GLU A 61 -49.61 55.52 -33.57
N ALA A 62 -50.42 55.52 -32.50
CA ALA A 62 -50.47 54.42 -31.55
C ALA A 62 -50.98 53.10 -32.19
N CYS A 63 -51.88 53.17 -33.17
CA CYS A 63 -52.31 52.00 -33.94
C CYS A 63 -51.18 51.49 -34.84
N GLN A 64 -50.50 52.38 -35.57
CA GLN A 64 -49.38 52.01 -36.45
C GLN A 64 -48.24 51.33 -35.67
N LEU A 65 -47.83 51.89 -34.54
CA LEU A 65 -46.78 51.31 -33.70
C LEU A 65 -47.17 49.93 -33.13
N ARG A 66 -48.46 49.69 -32.87
CA ARG A 66 -48.94 48.37 -32.44
C ARG A 66 -48.86 47.34 -33.55
N GLU A 67 -49.21 47.73 -34.78
CA GLU A 67 -49.10 46.87 -35.96
C GLU A 67 -47.63 46.50 -36.24
N GLU A 68 -46.73 47.49 -36.21
CA GLU A 68 -45.29 47.27 -36.38
C GLU A 68 -44.71 46.35 -35.28
N LEU A 69 -45.12 46.54 -34.03
CA LEU A 69 -44.69 45.68 -32.92
C LEU A 69 -45.14 44.24 -33.11
N GLU A 70 -46.37 44.04 -33.58
CA GLU A 70 -46.91 42.70 -33.81
C GLU A 70 -46.22 42.02 -35.00
N GLN A 71 -45.95 42.77 -36.08
CA GLN A 71 -45.16 42.26 -37.20
C GLN A 71 -43.75 41.85 -36.76
N ALA A 72 -43.04 42.69 -36.00
CA ALA A 72 -41.71 42.37 -35.49
C ALA A 72 -41.72 41.12 -34.58
N ARG A 73 -42.77 40.92 -33.79
CA ARG A 73 -42.94 39.71 -32.98
C ARG A 73 -43.12 38.46 -33.83
N GLN A 74 -43.92 38.55 -34.90
CA GLN A 74 -44.11 37.44 -35.83
C GLN A 74 -42.81 37.09 -36.56
N GLU A 75 -42.07 38.10 -37.04
CA GLU A 75 -40.75 37.91 -37.65
C GLU A 75 -39.76 37.23 -36.68
N LEU A 76 -39.71 37.67 -35.42
CA LEU A 76 -38.90 37.01 -34.40
C LEU A 76 -39.33 35.57 -34.14
N SER A 77 -40.63 35.27 -34.14
CA SER A 77 -41.13 33.90 -33.96
C SER A 77 -40.70 33.01 -35.12
N MET A 78 -40.86 33.49 -36.37
CA MET A 78 -40.43 32.75 -37.56
C MET A 78 -38.93 32.51 -37.55
N LEU A 79 -38.12 33.50 -37.19
CA LEU A 79 -36.66 33.35 -37.11
C LEU A 79 -36.22 32.37 -36.03
N LYS A 80 -36.94 32.29 -34.91
CA LYS A 80 -36.68 31.29 -33.86
C LYS A 80 -37.01 29.87 -34.31
N GLU A 81 -38.11 29.72 -35.03
CA GLU A 81 -38.59 28.42 -35.53
C GLU A 81 -37.88 27.98 -36.82
N MET A 82 -37.20 28.91 -37.50
CA MET A 82 -36.44 28.63 -38.71
C MET A 82 -35.35 27.60 -38.42
N LYS A 83 -35.47 26.44 -39.05
CA LYS A 83 -34.52 25.35 -38.96
C LYS A 83 -33.48 25.48 -40.06
N PHE A 84 -32.21 25.46 -39.67
CA PHE A 84 -31.07 25.46 -40.56
C PHE A 84 -30.50 24.03 -40.65
N ILE A 85 -29.99 23.64 -41.81
CA ILE A 85 -29.29 22.37 -41.94
C ILE A 85 -27.84 22.60 -41.55
N VAL A 86 -27.44 22.10 -40.39
CA VAL A 86 -26.05 22.13 -39.91
C VAL A 86 -25.59 20.69 -39.77
N ASN A 87 -24.52 20.32 -40.48
CA ASN A 87 -23.99 18.95 -40.52
C ASN A 87 -25.00 17.86 -40.96
N GLY A 88 -25.98 18.22 -41.80
CA GLY A 88 -26.98 17.28 -42.32
C GLY A 88 -28.23 17.12 -41.45
N GLU A 89 -28.28 17.76 -40.27
CA GLU A 89 -29.43 17.76 -39.37
C GLU A 89 -30.12 19.13 -39.35
N HIS A 90 -31.45 19.13 -39.31
CA HIS A 90 -32.25 20.35 -39.16
C HIS A 90 -32.23 20.81 -37.71
N THR A 91 -31.49 21.88 -37.42
CA THR A 91 -31.35 22.46 -36.08
C THR A 91 -31.92 23.88 -36.06
N THR A 92 -32.58 24.25 -34.96
CA THR A 92 -32.98 25.64 -34.72
C THR A 92 -31.75 26.49 -34.36
N LEU A 93 -31.88 27.81 -34.45
CA LEU A 93 -30.80 28.72 -34.06
C LEU A 93 -30.39 28.53 -32.58
N GLU A 94 -31.37 28.30 -31.70
CA GLU A 94 -31.12 28.05 -30.27
C GLU A 94 -30.37 26.73 -30.03
N GLU A 95 -30.73 25.67 -30.76
CA GLU A 95 -30.03 24.38 -30.71
C GLU A 95 -28.59 24.51 -31.21
N ALA A 96 -28.38 25.18 -32.36
CA ALA A 96 -27.05 25.42 -32.91
C ALA A 96 -26.17 26.25 -31.96
N ALA A 97 -26.75 27.29 -31.33
CA ALA A 97 -26.05 28.09 -30.32
C ALA A 97 -25.68 27.25 -29.09
N CYS A 98 -26.59 26.39 -28.61
CA CYS A 98 -26.33 25.48 -27.50
C CYS A 98 -25.20 24.49 -27.80
N VAL A 99 -25.20 23.89 -29.01
CA VAL A 99 -24.13 22.98 -29.46
C VAL A 99 -22.80 23.71 -29.54
N PHE A 100 -22.77 24.92 -30.07
CA PHE A 100 -21.55 25.73 -30.16
C PHE A 100 -20.99 26.08 -28.77
N VAL A 101 -21.83 26.52 -27.84
CA VAL A 101 -21.41 26.83 -26.47
C VAL A 101 -20.83 25.59 -25.79
N LYS A 102 -21.51 24.44 -25.89
CA LYS A 102 -21.00 23.17 -25.33
C LYS A 102 -19.66 22.75 -25.94
N ALA A 103 -19.50 22.92 -27.26
CA ALA A 103 -18.24 22.63 -27.94
C ALA A 103 -17.11 23.56 -27.46
N LYS A 104 -17.39 24.85 -27.26
CA LYS A 104 -16.42 25.81 -26.73
C LYS A 104 -16.06 25.56 -25.28
N GLU A 105 -17.03 25.22 -24.44
CA GLU A 105 -16.78 24.81 -23.06
C GLU A 105 -15.92 23.54 -22.99
N ALA A 106 -16.15 22.55 -23.86
CA ALA A 106 -15.32 21.37 -23.95
C ALA A 106 -13.88 21.72 -24.36
N GLU A 107 -13.69 22.54 -25.41
CA GLU A 107 -12.37 23.01 -25.83
C GLU A 107 -11.61 23.74 -24.70
N ILE A 108 -12.32 24.57 -23.93
CA ILE A 108 -11.75 25.28 -22.78
C ILE A 108 -11.34 24.30 -21.67
N ARG A 109 -12.19 23.31 -21.35
CA ARG A 109 -11.87 22.28 -20.35
C ARG A 109 -10.65 21.46 -20.76
N ASP A 110 -10.59 21.00 -22.01
CA ASP A 110 -9.46 20.22 -22.53
C ASP A 110 -8.15 21.01 -22.46
N ARG A 111 -8.20 22.32 -22.79
CA ARG A 111 -7.04 23.20 -22.67
C ARG A 111 -6.60 23.38 -21.22
N ALA A 112 -7.55 23.66 -20.32
CA ALA A 112 -7.28 23.86 -18.90
C ALA A 112 -6.70 22.59 -18.26
N GLU A 113 -7.22 21.41 -18.60
CA GLU A 113 -6.71 20.13 -18.12
C GLU A 113 -5.28 19.88 -18.60
N LYS A 114 -5.00 20.13 -19.89
CA LYS A 114 -3.66 19.99 -20.45
C LYS A 114 -2.65 20.94 -19.80
N GLU A 115 -3.03 22.20 -19.57
CA GLU A 115 -2.19 23.18 -18.87
C GLU A 115 -1.96 22.77 -17.41
N SER A 116 -3.00 22.35 -16.70
CA SER A 116 -2.91 21.86 -15.32
C SER A 116 -1.98 20.66 -15.22
N LYS A 117 -2.09 19.69 -16.12
CA LYS A 117 -1.22 18.51 -16.15
C LYS A 117 0.24 18.90 -16.41
N THR A 118 0.47 19.82 -17.36
CA THR A 118 1.82 20.33 -17.66
C THR A 118 2.43 21.05 -16.44
N LEU A 119 1.62 21.83 -15.72
CA LEU A 119 2.03 22.50 -14.48
C LEU A 119 2.36 21.50 -13.37
N GLN A 120 1.52 20.47 -13.21
CA GLN A 120 1.75 19.40 -12.25
C GLN A 120 3.07 18.66 -12.54
N GLU A 121 3.29 18.25 -13.80
CA GLU A 121 4.52 17.57 -14.20
C GLU A 121 5.77 18.43 -13.94
N LYS A 122 5.70 19.74 -14.21
CA LYS A 122 6.78 20.69 -13.87
C LYS A 122 7.01 20.79 -12.37
N PHE A 123 5.94 20.91 -11.59
CA PHE A 123 6.03 20.98 -10.14
C PHE A 123 6.62 19.70 -9.56
N GLU A 124 6.18 18.54 -10.02
CA GLU A 124 6.72 17.24 -9.60
C GLU A 124 8.19 17.07 -9.97
N ALA A 125 8.62 17.61 -11.11
CA ALA A 125 10.03 17.62 -11.51
C ALA A 125 10.89 18.55 -10.62
N GLU A 126 10.37 19.70 -10.19
CA GLU A 126 11.08 20.68 -9.37
C GLU A 126 10.97 20.40 -7.85
N ALA A 127 9.96 19.66 -7.42
CA ALA A 127 9.68 19.37 -6.02
C ALA A 127 10.85 18.72 -5.26
N PRO A 128 11.59 17.72 -5.81
CA PRO A 128 12.73 17.14 -5.13
C PRO A 128 13.82 18.17 -4.82
N GLU A 129 14.08 19.10 -5.73
CA GLU A 129 15.08 20.15 -5.55
C GLU A 129 14.63 21.19 -4.51
N LEU A 130 13.36 21.60 -4.54
CA LEU A 130 12.78 22.47 -3.51
C LEU A 130 12.81 21.85 -2.11
N VAL A 131 12.47 20.56 -2.01
CA VAL A 131 12.54 19.80 -0.75
C VAL A 131 14.00 19.69 -0.29
N TYR A 132 14.93 19.37 -1.20
CA TYR A 132 16.36 19.30 -0.89
C TYR A 132 16.91 20.62 -0.38
N HIS A 133 16.61 21.74 -1.06
CA HIS A 133 17.02 23.06 -0.62
C HIS A 133 16.43 23.43 0.74
N ARG A 134 15.16 23.09 1.00
CA ARG A 134 14.52 23.32 2.29
C ARG A 134 15.14 22.48 3.41
N LEU A 135 15.42 21.20 3.15
CA LEU A 135 16.09 20.30 4.10
C LEU A 135 17.50 20.79 4.41
N LEU A 136 18.28 21.16 3.40
CA LEU A 136 19.60 21.76 3.60
C LEU A 136 19.54 23.03 4.44
N ALA A 137 18.53 23.88 4.21
CA ALA A 137 18.34 25.09 5.02
C ALA A 137 18.07 24.76 6.49
N ILE A 138 17.27 23.74 6.78
CA ILE A 138 16.99 23.26 8.15
C ILE A 138 18.26 22.67 8.77
N LEU A 139 19.00 21.83 8.04
CA LEU A 139 20.23 21.20 8.54
C LEU A 139 21.35 22.21 8.82
N LYS A 140 21.39 23.32 8.09
CA LYS A 140 22.34 24.43 8.31
C LYS A 140 21.99 25.32 9.51
N GLN A 141 20.80 25.17 10.10
CA GLN A 141 20.45 25.92 11.32
C GLN A 141 21.21 25.33 12.52
N PRO A 142 21.77 26.19 13.40
CA PRO A 142 22.49 25.73 14.59
C PRO A 142 21.60 25.06 15.64
N GLN A 143 20.29 25.21 15.52
CA GLN A 143 19.30 24.58 16.38
C GLN A 143 18.36 23.79 15.49
N TRP A 144 18.38 22.47 15.62
CA TRP A 144 17.46 21.61 14.87
C TRP A 144 16.08 21.62 15.54
N PRO A 145 15.00 21.52 14.75
CA PRO A 145 13.68 21.20 15.27
C PRO A 145 13.74 19.97 16.18
N ALA A 146 12.96 19.98 17.26
CA ALA A 146 13.01 18.97 18.30
C ALA A 146 12.78 17.56 17.75
N GLU A 147 11.90 17.43 16.75
CA GLU A 147 11.60 16.15 16.09
C GLU A 147 12.83 15.58 15.36
N ILE A 148 13.63 16.43 14.71
CA ILE A 148 14.84 15.99 14.01
C ILE A 148 15.94 15.62 15.01
N ALA A 149 16.09 16.39 16.09
CA ALA A 149 17.03 16.07 17.17
C ALA A 149 16.72 14.70 17.80
N GLN A 150 15.45 14.42 18.09
CA GLN A 150 15.02 13.12 18.62
C GLN A 150 15.30 11.96 17.66
N ILE A 151 15.04 12.12 16.36
CA ILE A 151 15.34 11.08 15.36
C ILE A 151 16.84 10.81 15.31
N MET A 152 17.66 11.85 15.37
CA MET A 152 19.12 11.74 15.32
C MET A 152 19.69 11.11 16.59
N GLU A 153 19.19 11.49 17.76
CA GLU A 153 19.54 10.89 19.05
C GLU A 153 19.17 9.41 19.08
N LYS A 154 17.93 9.06 18.72
CA LYS A 154 17.47 7.68 18.63
C LYS A 154 18.33 6.83 17.69
N LYS A 155 18.67 7.36 16.49
CA LYS A 155 19.56 6.65 15.55
C LYS A 155 20.99 6.50 16.09
N ALA A 156 21.48 7.48 16.85
CA ALA A 156 22.79 7.40 17.48
C ALA A 156 22.80 6.33 18.59
N GLU A 157 21.74 6.27 19.40
CA GLU A 157 21.54 5.24 20.42
C GLU A 157 21.44 3.84 19.80
N GLU A 158 20.61 3.65 18.77
CA GLU A 158 20.48 2.37 18.04
C GLU A 158 21.84 1.91 17.49
N LYS A 159 22.62 2.83 16.92
CA LYS A 159 23.95 2.51 16.39
C LYS A 159 24.96 2.18 17.50
N ALA A 160 24.90 2.90 18.63
CA ALA A 160 25.74 2.61 19.79
C ALA A 160 25.41 1.23 20.38
N GLN A 161 24.11 0.93 20.53
CA GLN A 161 23.63 -0.35 21.05
C GLN A 161 24.02 -1.51 20.13
N SER A 162 23.81 -1.38 18.81
CA SER A 162 24.21 -2.40 17.84
C SER A 162 25.72 -2.71 17.92
N LYS A 163 26.55 -1.68 18.12
CA LYS A 163 28.01 -1.87 18.24
C LYS A 163 28.36 -2.57 19.55
N LEU A 164 27.71 -2.21 20.66
CA LEU A 164 27.91 -2.88 21.96
C LEU A 164 27.49 -4.35 21.90
N ASP A 165 26.36 -4.65 21.25
CA ASP A 165 25.87 -6.02 21.07
C ASP A 165 26.82 -6.85 20.21
N GLU A 166 27.35 -6.28 19.12
CA GLU A 166 28.37 -6.93 18.30
C GLU A 166 29.65 -7.23 19.10
N GLU A 167 30.14 -6.26 19.88
CA GLU A 167 31.32 -6.45 20.74
C GLU A 167 31.07 -7.51 21.82
N PHE A 168 29.88 -7.51 22.43
CA PHE A 168 29.48 -8.51 23.42
C PHE A 168 29.42 -9.91 22.82
N GLN A 169 28.74 -10.08 21.68
CA GLN A 169 28.64 -11.36 20.98
C GLN A 169 30.01 -11.89 20.58
N GLN A 170 30.91 -11.02 20.13
CA GLN A 170 32.27 -11.42 19.77
C GLN A 170 33.06 -11.90 21.01
N ARG A 171 32.98 -11.19 22.13
CA ARG A 171 33.63 -11.62 23.39
C ARG A 171 33.04 -12.93 23.91
N ALA A 172 31.72 -13.08 23.88
CA ALA A 172 31.04 -14.30 24.31
C ALA A 172 31.46 -15.51 23.47
N ARG A 173 31.58 -15.35 22.14
CA ARG A 173 32.07 -16.42 21.24
C ARG A 173 33.52 -16.81 21.53
N VAL A 174 34.40 -15.83 21.72
CA VAL A 174 35.82 -16.09 22.02
C VAL A 174 35.96 -16.82 23.36
N GLU A 175 35.26 -16.36 24.40
CA GLU A 175 35.25 -16.99 25.72
C GLU A 175 34.69 -18.42 25.65
N ALA A 176 33.57 -18.63 24.95
CA ALA A 176 32.97 -19.96 24.79
C ALA A 176 33.92 -20.94 24.09
N LEU A 177 34.60 -20.51 23.03
CA LEU A 177 35.60 -21.33 22.33
C LEU A 177 36.83 -21.61 23.21
N SER A 178 37.27 -20.62 24.00
CA SER A 178 38.37 -20.80 24.95
C SER A 178 38.04 -21.85 26.01
N ARG A 179 36.86 -21.74 26.64
CA ARG A 179 36.38 -22.73 27.63
C ARG A 179 36.22 -24.12 27.04
N LEU A 180 35.70 -24.22 25.82
CA LEU A 180 35.55 -25.51 25.14
C LEU A 180 36.91 -26.17 24.86
N GLU A 181 37.91 -25.39 24.42
CA GLU A 181 39.25 -25.91 24.20
C GLU A 181 39.96 -26.25 25.52
N GLU A 182 39.68 -25.52 26.60
CA GLU A 182 40.13 -25.86 27.95
C GLU A 182 39.57 -27.21 28.40
N ILE A 183 38.24 -27.37 28.41
CA ILE A 183 37.54 -28.63 28.74
C ILE A 183 38.08 -29.79 27.89
N ARG A 184 38.28 -29.56 26.59
CA ARG A 184 38.83 -30.56 25.68
C ARG A 184 40.21 -31.05 26.13
N LYS A 185 41.07 -30.14 26.59
CA LYS A 185 42.44 -30.45 27.02
C LYS A 185 42.49 -31.05 28.41
N THR A 186 41.72 -30.52 29.36
CA THR A 186 41.82 -30.86 30.78
C THR A 186 40.98 -32.08 31.15
N GLU A 187 39.82 -32.25 30.54
CA GLU A 187 38.87 -33.31 30.92
C GLU A 187 38.77 -34.37 29.85
N TRP A 188 38.51 -33.98 28.59
CA TRP A 188 38.17 -34.95 27.55
C TRP A 188 39.39 -35.75 27.11
N ARG A 189 40.54 -35.11 26.89
CA ARG A 189 41.74 -35.82 26.47
C ARG A 189 42.17 -36.88 27.49
N PRO A 190 42.33 -36.57 28.80
CA PRO A 190 42.70 -37.59 29.78
C PRO A 190 41.65 -38.70 29.89
N PHE A 191 40.35 -38.35 29.87
CA PHE A 191 39.28 -39.33 29.92
C PHE A 191 39.30 -40.29 28.72
N VAL A 192 39.45 -39.76 27.50
CA VAL A 192 39.50 -40.56 26.27
C VAL A 192 40.77 -41.42 26.24
N GLU A 193 41.93 -40.87 26.62
CA GLU A 193 43.18 -41.61 26.70
C GLU A 193 43.10 -42.74 27.73
N GLU A 194 42.55 -42.48 28.93
CA GLU A 194 42.35 -43.50 29.96
C GLU A 194 41.41 -44.62 29.48
N LYS A 195 40.27 -44.26 28.87
CA LYS A 195 39.32 -45.23 28.31
C LYS A 195 39.94 -46.02 27.16
N ALA A 196 40.66 -45.38 26.25
CA ALA A 196 41.36 -46.04 25.16
C ALA A 196 42.43 -47.02 25.67
N LEU A 197 43.21 -46.62 26.68
CA LEU A 197 44.20 -47.49 27.33
C LEU A 197 43.56 -48.67 28.05
N ARG A 198 42.41 -48.47 28.68
CA ARG A 198 41.64 -49.57 29.30
C ARG A 198 41.15 -50.56 28.24
N ILE A 199 40.50 -50.07 27.19
CA ILE A 199 40.03 -50.90 26.07
C ILE A 199 41.20 -51.66 25.43
N ALA A 200 42.34 -50.98 25.19
CA ALA A 200 43.51 -51.62 24.61
C ALA A 200 44.09 -52.73 25.50
N ARG A 201 44.08 -52.54 26.84
CA ARG A 201 44.48 -53.59 27.79
C ARG A 201 43.51 -54.76 27.76
N ASP A 202 42.21 -54.49 27.82
CA ASP A 202 41.16 -55.51 27.83
C ASP A 202 41.20 -56.34 26.53
N LEU A 203 41.34 -55.68 25.37
CA LEU A 203 41.51 -56.34 24.07
C LEU A 203 42.78 -57.17 24.00
N LYS A 204 43.89 -56.71 24.58
CA LYS A 204 45.14 -57.48 24.63
C LYS A 204 44.99 -58.74 25.47
N THR A 205 44.30 -58.66 26.60
CA THR A 205 43.99 -59.83 27.45
C THR A 205 43.12 -60.83 26.70
N LEU A 206 42.03 -60.35 26.10
CA LEU A 206 41.10 -61.17 25.31
C LEU A 206 41.79 -61.83 24.12
N ALA A 207 42.66 -61.10 23.41
CA ALA A 207 43.50 -61.65 22.37
C ALA A 207 44.45 -62.73 22.89
N GLY A 208 44.96 -62.64 24.12
CA GLY A 208 45.74 -63.71 24.73
C GLY A 208 44.89 -64.96 25.02
N GLU A 209 43.67 -64.76 25.49
CA GLU A 209 42.75 -65.85 25.87
C GLU A 209 42.19 -66.61 24.66
N LEU A 210 41.99 -65.92 23.54
CA LEU A 210 41.56 -66.53 22.28
C LEU A 210 42.67 -67.30 21.57
N GLN A 211 43.94 -67.11 21.93
CA GLN A 211 45.04 -67.87 21.34
C GLN A 211 44.97 -69.34 21.74
N GLY A 212 45.30 -70.20 20.78
CA GLY A 212 45.41 -71.63 21.01
C GLY A 212 44.76 -72.44 19.90
N THR A 213 44.67 -73.74 20.15
CA THR A 213 44.01 -74.66 19.22
C THR A 213 42.50 -74.60 19.41
N TRP A 214 41.76 -74.31 18.35
CA TRP A 214 40.30 -74.40 18.30
C TRP A 214 39.84 -75.63 17.54
N HIS A 215 38.71 -76.18 17.97
CA HIS A 215 38.05 -77.31 17.31
C HIS A 215 36.69 -76.84 16.81
N LEU A 216 36.65 -76.41 15.55
CA LEU A 216 35.44 -75.93 14.91
C LEU A 216 34.78 -77.06 14.11
N ILE A 217 33.48 -76.97 13.91
CA ILE A 217 32.73 -77.91 13.07
C ILE A 217 32.41 -77.17 11.79
N CYS A 218 32.85 -77.71 10.65
CA CYS A 218 32.49 -77.15 9.34
C CYS A 218 30.97 -77.22 9.15
N ASP A 219 30.33 -76.09 8.87
CA ASP A 219 28.88 -75.95 8.63
C ASP A 219 28.40 -76.76 7.41
N ARG A 220 29.29 -77.02 6.44
CA ARG A 220 28.95 -77.80 5.23
C ARG A 220 29.14 -79.29 5.34
N CYS A 221 30.30 -79.75 5.80
CA CYS A 221 30.63 -81.19 5.82
C CYS A 221 30.61 -81.81 7.22
N TYR A 222 30.32 -81.02 8.25
CA TYR A 222 30.24 -81.42 9.66
C TYR A 222 31.51 -82.08 10.21
N LYS A 223 32.62 -82.00 9.47
CA LYS A 223 33.92 -82.49 9.95
C LYS A 223 34.49 -81.50 10.95
N ARG A 224 35.09 -82.04 12.01
CA ARG A 224 35.83 -81.26 12.99
C ARG A 224 37.15 -80.80 12.37
N VAL A 225 37.35 -79.50 12.30
CA VAL A 225 38.56 -78.84 11.83
C VAL A 225 39.33 -78.32 13.03
N ARG A 226 40.61 -78.67 13.09
CA ARG A 226 41.54 -78.15 14.09
C ARG A 226 42.21 -76.92 13.51
N ALA A 227 42.09 -75.78 14.17
CA ALA A 227 42.70 -74.52 13.75
C ALA A 227 43.59 -73.98 14.86
N GLU A 228 44.78 -73.50 14.52
CA GLU A 228 45.65 -72.80 15.46
C GLU A 228 45.44 -71.30 15.28
N ILE A 229 44.94 -70.65 16.33
CA ILE A 229 44.75 -69.20 16.35
C ILE A 229 45.95 -68.59 17.07
N GLY A 230 46.86 -68.00 16.29
CA GLY A 230 48.02 -67.26 16.77
C GLY A 230 47.84 -65.74 16.65
N PRO A 231 48.88 -64.95 16.96
CA PRO A 231 48.82 -63.49 16.91
C PRO A 231 48.46 -62.92 15.53
N ARG A 232 48.84 -63.62 14.44
CA ARG A 232 48.54 -63.18 13.07
C ARG A 232 47.08 -63.40 12.73
N GLU A 233 46.53 -64.55 13.10
CA GLU A 233 45.14 -64.90 12.91
C GLU A 233 44.25 -63.95 13.74
N ILE A 234 44.64 -63.62 14.97
CA ILE A 234 43.90 -62.63 15.78
C ILE A 234 43.91 -61.24 15.13
N ALA A 235 45.04 -60.80 14.58
CA ALA A 235 45.08 -59.53 13.86
C ALA A 235 44.13 -59.53 12.66
N THR A 236 43.95 -60.67 12.01
CA THR A 236 43.00 -60.88 10.91
C THR A 236 41.55 -60.89 11.40
N LEU A 237 41.25 -61.57 12.51
CA LEU A 237 39.95 -61.53 13.19
C LEU A 237 39.54 -60.12 13.60
N LEU A 238 40.46 -59.33 14.15
CA LEU A 238 40.21 -57.93 14.54
C LEU A 238 39.94 -57.00 13.34
N ARG A 239 40.28 -57.42 12.11
CA ARG A 239 39.89 -56.71 10.88
C ARG A 239 38.52 -57.14 10.34
N GLY A 240 37.83 -58.07 11.02
CA GLY A 240 36.54 -58.61 10.60
C GLY A 240 36.65 -59.75 9.59
N GLU A 241 37.83 -60.37 9.44
CA GLU A 241 38.05 -61.47 8.51
C GLU A 241 38.01 -62.82 9.23
N GLN A 242 37.38 -63.82 8.61
CA GLN A 242 37.40 -65.21 9.08
C GLN A 242 38.77 -65.85 8.81
N VAL A 243 39.27 -66.62 9.78
CA VAL A 243 40.65 -67.17 9.76
C VAL A 243 40.75 -68.67 9.59
N VAL A 244 39.63 -69.40 9.63
CA VAL A 244 39.62 -70.85 9.52
C VAL A 244 38.95 -71.32 8.25
N GLU A 245 39.72 -72.03 7.43
CA GLU A 245 39.25 -72.64 6.20
C GLU A 245 39.11 -74.16 6.38
N CYS A 246 38.04 -74.72 5.82
CA CYS A 246 37.81 -76.16 5.79
C CYS A 246 38.63 -76.80 4.66
N PRO A 247 39.53 -77.75 4.95
CA PRO A 247 40.36 -78.38 3.92
C PRO A 247 39.57 -79.30 2.97
N ALA A 248 38.36 -79.71 3.36
CA ALA A 248 37.54 -80.66 2.61
C ALA A 248 36.43 -79.99 1.78
N CYS A 249 36.14 -78.70 2.02
CA CYS A 249 35.07 -77.96 1.36
C CYS A 249 35.66 -76.79 0.58
N LYS A 250 35.03 -76.45 -0.54
CA LYS A 250 35.41 -75.28 -1.33
C LYS A 250 34.18 -74.44 -1.60
N ASP A 251 34.36 -73.13 -1.56
CA ASP A 251 33.37 -72.13 -1.96
C ASP A 251 33.53 -71.85 -3.45
N PHE A 252 32.41 -71.91 -4.16
CA PHE A 252 32.33 -71.47 -5.55
C PHE A 252 32.04 -69.97 -5.56
N ASN A 253 33.03 -69.18 -5.97
CA ASN A 253 32.83 -67.75 -6.17
C ASN A 253 32.41 -67.47 -7.62
N LEU A 254 31.48 -66.53 -7.79
CA LEU A 254 31.17 -65.98 -9.10
C LEU A 254 32.28 -64.99 -9.54
N PRO A 255 32.58 -64.86 -10.85
CA PRO A 255 33.62 -63.95 -11.35
C PRO A 255 33.41 -62.50 -10.88
N PRO A 256 34.48 -61.72 -10.59
CA PRO A 256 35.85 -61.91 -11.05
C PRO A 256 36.82 -62.59 -10.05
N ALA A 257 36.35 -63.09 -8.91
CA ALA A 257 37.20 -63.80 -7.95
C ALA A 257 37.61 -65.20 -8.48
N SER A 258 38.74 -65.73 -7.96
CA SER A 258 39.23 -67.08 -8.32
C SER A 258 38.10 -68.11 -8.17
N PRO A 259 37.88 -69.01 -9.17
CA PRO A 259 36.65 -69.81 -9.28
C PRO A 259 36.43 -70.79 -8.12
N VAL A 260 37.46 -71.02 -7.30
CA VAL A 260 37.39 -71.93 -6.16
C VAL A 260 38.26 -71.41 -5.02
N THR A 261 37.66 -70.96 -3.93
CA THR A 261 38.37 -70.67 -2.67
C THR A 261 38.09 -71.77 -1.64
N PRO A 262 39.00 -72.03 -0.70
CA PRO A 262 38.68 -72.88 0.45
C PRO A 262 37.45 -72.32 1.18
N HIS A 263 36.60 -73.22 1.65
CA HIS A 263 35.38 -72.82 2.34
C HIS A 263 35.72 -72.25 3.71
N LYS A 264 35.29 -71.01 4.00
CA LYS A 264 35.48 -70.40 5.31
C LYS A 264 34.37 -70.85 6.25
N ILE A 265 34.74 -71.37 7.42
CA ILE A 265 33.80 -72.01 8.34
C ILE A 265 32.94 -70.95 9.04
N GLU A 266 31.62 -71.08 9.00
CA GLU A 266 30.71 -70.31 9.87
C GLU A 266 30.96 -70.69 11.33
N GLY A 267 31.18 -69.71 12.22
CA GLY A 267 31.70 -69.96 13.56
C GLY A 267 33.19 -69.64 13.74
N SER A 268 33.88 -69.18 12.68
CA SER A 268 35.29 -68.76 12.72
C SER A 268 35.50 -67.25 12.68
N ALA A 269 34.42 -66.46 12.78
CA ALA A 269 34.50 -65.01 12.98
C ALA A 269 34.84 -64.68 14.44
N LEU A 270 35.26 -63.43 14.70
CA LEU A 270 35.66 -63.02 16.04
C LEU A 270 34.50 -63.13 17.03
N GLU A 271 33.31 -62.73 16.59
CA GLU A 271 32.07 -62.75 17.36
C GLU A 271 31.73 -64.18 17.81
N ASP A 272 31.78 -65.14 16.88
CA ASP A 272 31.44 -66.54 17.15
C ASP A 272 32.45 -67.21 18.10
N LEU A 273 33.74 -66.91 17.93
CA LEU A 273 34.81 -67.39 18.80
C LEU A 273 34.68 -66.82 20.22
N LEU A 274 34.32 -65.54 20.33
CA LEU A 274 34.05 -64.89 21.61
C LEU A 274 32.83 -65.48 22.30
N GLU A 275 31.73 -65.70 21.58
CA GLU A 275 30.53 -66.33 22.12
C GLU A 275 30.83 -67.74 22.63
N THR A 276 31.60 -68.51 21.86
CA THR A 276 32.03 -69.87 22.24
C THR A 276 32.96 -69.87 23.46
N TYR A 277 33.87 -68.89 23.55
CA TYR A 277 34.74 -68.70 24.70
C TYR A 277 33.93 -68.37 25.97
N LEU A 278 33.01 -67.40 25.88
CA LEU A 278 32.14 -66.99 27.00
C LEU A 278 31.20 -68.10 27.45
N ALA A 279 30.79 -69.00 26.54
CA ALA A 279 30.03 -70.21 26.87
C ALA A 279 30.86 -71.30 27.57
N GLY A 280 32.13 -71.05 27.90
CA GLY A 280 33.03 -71.98 28.59
C GLY A 280 33.56 -73.11 27.71
N LYS A 281 33.40 -73.01 26.38
CA LYS A 281 33.84 -73.99 25.38
C LYS A 281 35.08 -73.51 24.61
N GLY A 282 35.90 -72.68 25.26
CA GLY A 282 37.11 -72.08 24.71
C GLY A 282 38.20 -73.10 24.33
N PRO A 283 39.35 -72.62 23.84
CA PRO A 283 40.42 -73.48 23.35
C PRO A 283 40.90 -74.40 24.49
N PRO A 284 41.04 -75.72 24.26
CA PRO A 284 41.44 -76.67 25.28
C PRO A 284 42.93 -76.49 25.58
N GLY A 285 43.22 -75.59 26.52
CA GLY A 285 44.58 -75.25 26.93
C GLY A 285 44.68 -74.27 28.09
N ASN A 286 43.66 -73.41 28.29
CA ASN A 286 43.66 -72.39 29.36
C ASN A 286 42.53 -72.58 30.39
N ALA A 287 42.12 -73.82 30.63
CA ALA A 287 41.19 -74.12 31.73
C ALA A 287 41.93 -74.15 33.08
N ALA A 288 42.30 -72.99 33.62
CA ALA A 288 42.50 -72.76 35.06
C ALA A 288 42.78 -71.29 35.41
N ALA A 289 41.74 -70.47 35.54
CA ALA A 289 41.67 -69.47 36.60
C ALA A 289 40.20 -69.14 36.87
N LYS A 290 39.72 -69.51 38.06
CA LYS A 290 38.39 -69.11 38.57
C LYS A 290 38.27 -67.57 38.53
N PRO A 291 37.15 -66.99 38.10
CA PRO A 291 36.92 -65.56 38.27
C PRO A 291 36.68 -65.27 39.75
N SER A 292 37.61 -64.52 40.36
CA SER A 292 37.43 -63.97 41.69
C SER A 292 36.44 -62.80 41.60
N GLN A 293 35.27 -62.99 42.19
CA GLN A 293 34.32 -61.93 42.45
C GLN A 293 34.92 -60.89 43.41
N LYS A 294 35.02 -59.62 42.98
CA LYS A 294 34.63 -58.40 43.72
C LYS A 294 35.30 -57.18 43.09
N GLU A 295 34.54 -56.44 42.29
CA GLU A 295 34.70 -54.98 42.23
C GLU A 295 33.30 -54.37 42.33
N SER A 296 33.02 -53.89 43.53
CA SER A 296 31.94 -52.97 43.86
C SER A 296 32.20 -51.64 43.16
N HIS A 297 31.37 -51.30 42.18
CA HIS A 297 31.22 -49.93 41.69
C HIS A 297 30.47 -49.09 42.74
N PRO A 298 30.98 -47.92 43.16
CA PRO A 298 30.13 -46.91 43.76
C PRO A 298 29.33 -46.21 42.65
N SER A 299 28.01 -46.32 42.72
CA SER A 299 27.10 -45.43 42.00
C SER A 299 27.32 -44.01 42.51
N ALA A 300 27.87 -43.15 41.66
CA ALA A 300 27.77 -41.72 41.86
C ALA A 300 26.38 -41.30 41.37
N ASP A 301 25.46 -41.15 42.32
CA ASP A 301 24.23 -40.37 42.13
C ASP A 301 24.64 -38.95 41.76
N TRP A 302 24.39 -38.58 40.50
CA TRP A 302 24.44 -37.19 40.06
C TRP A 302 23.00 -36.68 40.04
N SER A 303 22.59 -36.03 41.14
CA SER A 303 21.39 -35.19 41.18
C SER A 303 21.76 -33.80 40.67
N PRO A 304 21.05 -33.26 39.67
CA PRO A 304 21.12 -31.83 39.39
C PRO A 304 20.16 -31.11 40.34
N ASP A 305 20.72 -30.47 41.37
CA ASP A 305 19.99 -29.49 42.17
C ASP A 305 19.66 -28.28 41.29
N GLU A 306 18.36 -28.10 41.05
CA GLU A 306 17.76 -26.81 40.73
C GLU A 306 18.05 -25.82 41.86
N THR A 307 18.77 -24.73 41.60
CA THR A 307 18.62 -23.50 42.40
C THR A 307 18.96 -22.23 41.63
N GLY A 308 18.07 -21.23 41.79
CA GLY A 308 18.33 -19.81 41.57
C GLY A 308 18.03 -19.31 40.15
N SER A 309 16.85 -18.77 39.84
CA SER A 309 16.33 -17.49 40.34
C SER A 309 17.42 -16.44 40.52
N THR A 310 17.57 -15.54 39.53
CA THR A 310 17.99 -14.17 39.80
C THR A 310 17.27 -13.24 38.84
N THR A 311 16.34 -12.50 39.43
CA THR A 311 15.75 -11.26 38.98
C THR A 311 16.82 -10.19 38.78
N LEU A 312 16.90 -9.62 37.58
CA LEU A 312 16.87 -8.17 37.28
C LEU A 312 17.04 -7.95 35.77
#